data_AF-A0A6H0SM72-F1
#
_entry.id   AF-A0A6H0SM72-F1
#
_cell.length_a   1.000
_cell.length_b   1.000
_cell.length_c   1.000
_cell.angle_alpha   90.00
_cell.angle_beta   90.00
_cell.angle_gamma   90.00
#
_symmetry.space_group_name_H-M   'P 1'
#
loop_
_entity.id
_entity.type
_entity.pdbx_description
1 polymer ?
#
loop_
_entity_poly.entity_id
_entity_poly.type
_entity_poly.pdbx_seq_one_letter_code
_entity_poly.pdbx_strand_id
1 'polypeptide(L)'
;MPTSQTLSRGIRVLEIVANSPVHLSIAEIAEKLEVHRSIAYRIIRTLEQHHLLNRDEAGHIRSASGLAVLARSVEHDLQAAATVELTTLANELSMTAFVAVWEYDLCTTLQSVSPLNSQRAIVHRPGSVHGMDVGAAGIAIQSHYSKEQWEAMDTTVAYRDAAVQARSNGYATSENKVIKGVTSLAVPIEQPGQTPAALAVVFATSTVDSREPVIEALKLAARRISRKLAG
;
A
#
# COMPACT_ATOMS: atom_id res chain seq x y z
N MET A 1 6.05 -28.04 0.35
CA MET A 1 6.56 -28.18 -1.03
C MET A 1 7.79 -27.28 -1.18
N PRO A 2 8.91 -27.74 -1.75
CA PRO A 2 10.03 -26.84 -2.03
C PRO A 2 9.60 -25.77 -3.05
N THR A 3 9.90 -24.51 -2.77
CA THR A 3 9.57 -23.39 -3.65
C THR A 3 10.58 -23.30 -4.80
N SER A 4 10.16 -22.76 -5.95
CA SER A 4 11.06 -22.58 -7.10
C SER A 4 12.10 -21.50 -6.82
N GLN A 5 13.35 -21.91 -6.58
CA GLN A 5 14.44 -21.00 -6.26
C GLN A 5 14.72 -19.99 -7.38
N THR A 6 14.64 -20.43 -8.64
CA THR A 6 14.88 -19.55 -9.80
C THR A 6 13.79 -18.48 -9.91
N LEU A 7 12.52 -18.86 -9.74
CA LEU A 7 11.42 -17.90 -9.74
C LEU A 7 11.53 -16.91 -8.57
N SER A 8 11.83 -17.42 -7.37
CA SER A 8 12.05 -16.60 -6.18
C SER A 8 13.15 -15.55 -6.42
N ARG A 9 14.28 -15.94 -7.03
CA ARG A 9 15.34 -14.99 -7.40
C ARG A 9 14.89 -13.99 -8.46
N GLY A 10 14.08 -14.40 -9.43
CA GLY A 10 13.48 -13.50 -10.43
C GLY A 10 12.61 -12.42 -9.81
N ILE A 11 11.71 -12.80 -8.90
CA ILE A 11 10.88 -11.85 -8.14
C ILE A 11 11.78 -10.90 -7.33
N ARG A 12 12.82 -11.44 -6.68
CA ARG A 12 13.74 -10.65 -5.87
C ARG A 12 14.58 -9.65 -6.67
N VAL A 13 14.90 -9.93 -7.93
CA VAL A 13 15.48 -8.91 -8.83
C VAL A 13 14.53 -7.73 -9.00
N LEU A 14 13.23 -8.00 -9.26
CA LEU A 14 12.24 -6.93 -9.44
C LEU A 14 12.11 -6.08 -8.18
N GLU A 15 12.07 -6.70 -7.01
CA GLU A 15 12.04 -6.00 -5.70
C GLU A 15 13.28 -5.13 -5.48
N ILE A 16 14.48 -5.65 -5.80
CA ILE A 16 15.74 -4.90 -5.68
C ILE A 16 15.73 -3.67 -6.60
N VAL A 17 15.32 -3.85 -7.87
CA VAL A 17 15.31 -2.76 -8.84
C VAL A 17 14.23 -1.73 -8.50
N ALA A 18 13.03 -2.16 -8.12
CA ALA A 18 11.92 -1.26 -7.81
C ALA A 18 12.13 -0.42 -6.54
N ASN A 19 12.83 -0.96 -5.55
CA ASN A 19 13.10 -0.26 -4.28
C ASN A 19 14.42 0.52 -4.27
N SER A 20 15.25 0.41 -5.33
CA SER A 20 16.51 1.12 -5.40
C SER A 20 16.29 2.59 -5.80
N PRO A 21 16.86 3.56 -5.08
CA PRO A 21 16.79 4.98 -5.45
C PRO A 21 17.65 5.32 -6.68
N VAL A 22 18.53 4.40 -7.09
CA VAL A 22 19.44 4.54 -8.24
C VAL A 22 19.34 3.31 -9.13
N HIS A 23 19.60 3.47 -10.43
CA HIS A 23 19.70 2.31 -11.33
C HIS A 23 20.96 1.51 -11.02
N LEU A 24 20.85 0.18 -11.04
CA LEU A 24 21.91 -0.73 -10.61
C LEU A 24 22.52 -1.46 -11.80
N SER A 25 23.81 -1.71 -11.76
CA SER A 25 24.47 -2.62 -12.68
C SER A 25 24.12 -4.09 -12.37
N ILE A 26 24.37 -4.98 -13.33
CA ILE A 26 24.21 -6.43 -13.12
C ILE A 26 25.10 -6.95 -11.99
N ALA A 27 26.30 -6.36 -11.81
CA ALA A 27 27.22 -6.78 -10.76
C ALA A 27 26.65 -6.48 -9.37
N GLU A 28 26.11 -5.28 -9.17
CA GLU A 28 25.48 -4.88 -7.91
C GLU A 28 24.21 -5.70 -7.62
N ILE A 29 23.41 -6.02 -8.64
CA ILE A 29 22.24 -6.90 -8.47
C ILE A 29 22.69 -8.32 -8.10
N ALA A 30 23.76 -8.85 -8.71
CA ALA A 30 24.28 -10.17 -8.39
C ALA A 30 24.79 -10.25 -6.94
N GLU A 31 25.48 -9.20 -6.48
CA GLU A 31 25.93 -9.06 -5.10
C GLU A 31 24.76 -9.03 -4.11
N LYS A 32 23.75 -8.18 -4.36
CA LYS A 32 22.53 -8.10 -3.53
C LYS A 32 21.73 -9.40 -3.49
N LEU A 33 21.79 -10.20 -4.54
CA LEU A 33 21.16 -11.51 -4.61
C LEU A 33 21.99 -12.65 -4.03
N GLU A 34 23.27 -12.39 -3.71
CA GLU A 34 24.25 -13.38 -3.29
C GLU A 34 24.38 -14.54 -4.30
N VAL A 35 24.46 -14.18 -5.59
CA VAL A 35 24.62 -15.15 -6.69
C VAL A 35 25.75 -14.77 -7.63
N HIS A 36 26.26 -15.76 -8.37
CA HIS A 36 27.24 -15.49 -9.42
C HIS A 36 26.65 -14.62 -10.53
N ARG A 37 27.47 -13.73 -11.12
CA ARG A 37 27.06 -12.77 -12.15
C ARG A 37 26.36 -13.42 -13.36
N SER A 38 26.76 -14.63 -13.75
CA SER A 38 26.12 -15.38 -14.83
C SER A 38 24.67 -15.80 -14.52
N ILE A 39 24.34 -16.03 -13.25
CA ILE A 39 22.98 -16.36 -12.81
C ILE A 39 22.12 -15.09 -12.87
N ALA A 40 22.59 -13.99 -12.28
CA ALA A 40 21.89 -12.70 -12.32
C ALA A 40 21.64 -12.25 -13.77
N TYR A 41 22.63 -12.38 -14.65
CA TYR A 41 22.49 -12.06 -16.07
C TYR A 41 21.35 -12.85 -16.74
N ARG A 42 21.27 -14.17 -16.51
CA ARG A 42 20.21 -15.01 -17.09
C ARG A 42 18.82 -14.59 -16.60
N ILE A 43 18.69 -14.33 -15.30
CA ILE A 43 17.42 -13.89 -14.71
C ILE A 43 17.00 -12.54 -15.30
N ILE A 44 17.90 -11.56 -15.31
CA ILE A 44 17.63 -10.22 -15.84
C ILE A 44 17.24 -10.31 -17.32
N ARG A 45 17.96 -11.10 -18.12
CA ARG A 45 17.63 -11.30 -19.54
C ARG A 45 16.21 -11.85 -19.72
N THR A 46 15.80 -12.81 -18.90
CA THR A 46 14.41 -13.32 -18.93
C THR A 46 13.41 -12.22 -18.59
N LEU A 47 13.65 -11.43 -17.54
CA LEU A 47 12.77 -10.32 -17.16
C LEU A 47 12.70 -9.23 -18.25
N GLU A 48 13.80 -8.97 -18.96
CA GLU A 48 13.85 -8.08 -20.12
C GLU A 48 13.01 -8.61 -21.30
N GLN A 49 13.06 -9.93 -21.57
CA GLN A 49 12.23 -10.57 -22.59
C GLN A 49 10.72 -10.47 -22.28
N HIS A 50 10.36 -10.36 -21.00
CA HIS A 50 8.99 -10.11 -20.55
C HIS A 50 8.67 -8.61 -20.39
N HIS A 51 9.57 -7.71 -20.78
CA HIS A 51 9.42 -6.25 -20.67
C HIS A 51 9.17 -5.76 -19.24
N LEU A 52 9.63 -6.50 -18.24
CA LEU A 52 9.53 -6.14 -16.81
C LEU A 52 10.72 -5.29 -16.37
N LEU A 53 11.87 -5.50 -17.02
CA LEU A 53 13.08 -4.69 -16.86
C LEU A 53 13.58 -4.24 -18.23
N ASN A 54 14.39 -3.19 -18.25
CA ASN A 54 15.22 -2.84 -19.40
C ASN A 54 16.53 -2.21 -18.93
N ARG A 55 17.37 -1.81 -19.89
CA ARG A 55 18.65 -1.14 -19.64
C ARG A 55 18.64 0.28 -20.16
N ASP A 56 19.35 1.15 -19.45
CA ASP A 56 19.76 2.44 -20.00
C ASP A 56 21.02 2.29 -20.88
N GLU A 57 21.46 3.39 -21.48
CA GLU A 57 22.62 3.43 -22.37
C GLU A 57 23.93 3.05 -21.66
N ALA A 58 24.01 3.27 -20.34
CA ALA A 58 25.15 2.89 -19.52
C ALA A 58 25.09 1.40 -19.08
N GLY A 59 24.01 0.68 -19.42
CA GLY A 59 23.82 -0.72 -19.08
C GLY A 59 23.29 -0.96 -17.67
N HIS A 60 22.81 0.08 -16.97
CA HIS A 60 22.14 -0.09 -15.69
C HIS A 60 20.71 -0.56 -15.89
N ILE A 61 20.25 -1.40 -14.98
CA ILE A 61 18.92 -2.01 -15.00
C ILE A 61 17.91 -1.06 -14.36
N ARG A 62 16.76 -0.90 -15.02
CA ARG A 62 15.61 -0.14 -14.51
C ARG A 62 14.30 -0.86 -14.78
N SER A 63 13.27 -0.49 -14.02
CA SER A 63 11.89 -0.93 -14.21
C SER A 63 11.38 -0.59 -15.61
N ALA A 64 10.65 -1.51 -16.25
CA ALA A 64 10.02 -1.29 -17.54
C ALA A 64 8.48 -1.32 -17.45
N SER A 65 7.82 -0.86 -18.51
CA SER A 65 6.36 -0.66 -18.54
C SER A 65 5.54 -1.93 -18.34
N GLY A 66 6.11 -3.12 -18.56
CA GLY A 66 5.44 -4.38 -18.27
C GLY A 66 5.00 -4.51 -16.81
N LEU A 67 5.72 -3.89 -15.86
CA LEU A 67 5.30 -3.84 -14.47
C LEU A 67 3.98 -3.08 -14.27
N ALA A 68 3.79 -1.97 -14.98
CA ALA A 68 2.53 -1.22 -14.94
C ALA A 68 1.37 -2.01 -15.56
N VAL A 69 1.65 -2.79 -16.61
CA VAL A 69 0.64 -3.68 -17.23
C VAL A 69 0.18 -4.76 -16.25
N LEU A 70 1.11 -5.35 -15.49
CA LEU A 70 0.78 -6.33 -14.45
C LEU A 70 0.01 -5.70 -13.29
N ALA A 71 0.41 -4.51 -12.85
CA ALA A 71 -0.24 -3.82 -11.72
C ALA A 71 -1.67 -3.35 -12.02
N ARG A 72 -2.01 -3.12 -13.29
CA ARG A 72 -3.32 -2.56 -13.70
C ARG A 72 -4.52 -3.39 -13.23
N SER A 73 -4.39 -4.72 -13.13
CA SER A 73 -5.51 -5.59 -12.74
C SER A 73 -5.74 -5.66 -11.23
N VAL A 74 -4.80 -5.15 -10.42
CA VAL A 74 -4.90 -5.21 -8.95
C VAL A 74 -6.04 -4.30 -8.51
N GLU A 75 -7.11 -4.88 -7.93
CA GLU A 75 -8.21 -4.13 -7.31
C GLU A 75 -8.72 -2.97 -8.17
N HIS A 76 -8.90 -3.24 -9.47
CA HIS A 76 -9.22 -2.23 -10.48
C HIS A 76 -10.48 -1.42 -10.10
N ASP A 77 -11.54 -2.09 -9.67
CA ASP A 77 -12.82 -1.46 -9.37
C ASP A 77 -12.74 -0.62 -8.09
N LEU A 78 -12.00 -1.08 -7.08
CA LEU A 78 -11.69 -0.30 -5.88
C LEU A 78 -10.93 0.99 -6.21
N GLN A 79 -9.88 0.90 -7.02
CA GLN A 79 -9.11 2.08 -7.45
C GLN A 79 -9.99 3.05 -8.27
N ALA A 80 -10.82 2.54 -9.18
CA ALA A 80 -11.75 3.36 -9.96
C ALA A 80 -12.77 4.06 -9.05
N ALA A 81 -13.36 3.36 -8.08
CA ALA A 81 -14.32 3.91 -7.13
C ALA A 81 -13.70 4.96 -6.20
N ALA A 82 -12.44 4.75 -5.80
CA ALA A 82 -11.72 5.59 -4.85
C ALA A 82 -11.12 6.87 -5.46
N THR A 83 -10.76 6.86 -6.74
CA THR A 83 -9.99 7.95 -7.39
C THR A 83 -10.58 9.35 -7.14
N VAL A 84 -11.88 9.51 -7.33
CA VAL A 84 -12.55 10.81 -7.13
C VAL A 84 -12.57 11.20 -5.66
N GLU A 85 -12.90 10.28 -4.76
CA GLU A 85 -13.00 10.59 -3.32
C GLU A 85 -11.62 10.90 -2.72
N LEU A 86 -10.56 10.18 -3.14
CA LEU A 86 -9.18 10.47 -2.75
C LEU A 86 -8.75 11.86 -3.17
N THR A 87 -9.07 12.25 -4.40
CA THR A 87 -8.75 13.59 -4.93
C THR A 87 -9.48 14.68 -4.15
N THR A 88 -10.77 14.48 -3.85
CA THR A 88 -11.56 15.41 -3.04
C THR A 88 -10.99 15.54 -1.63
N LEU A 89 -10.80 14.41 -0.93
CA LEU A 89 -10.26 14.40 0.44
C LEU A 89 -8.89 15.07 0.50
N ALA A 90 -8.00 14.74 -0.43
CA ALA A 90 -6.64 15.25 -0.40
C ALA A 90 -6.63 16.78 -0.50
N ASN A 91 -7.40 17.34 -1.43
CA ASN A 91 -7.44 18.77 -1.67
C ASN A 91 -8.25 19.53 -0.61
N GLU A 92 -9.41 19.04 -0.20
CA GLU A 92 -10.26 19.72 0.80
C GLU A 92 -9.63 19.72 2.19
N LEU A 93 -8.97 18.61 2.57
CA LEU A 93 -8.32 18.49 3.87
C LEU A 93 -6.87 18.98 3.87
N SER A 94 -6.28 19.22 2.69
CA SER A 94 -4.84 19.48 2.52
C SER A 94 -3.97 18.38 3.14
N MET A 95 -4.40 17.13 3.02
CA MET A 95 -3.74 15.92 3.57
C MET A 95 -3.47 14.92 2.45
N THR A 96 -2.50 14.03 2.62
CA THR A 96 -2.34 12.93 1.67
C THR A 96 -3.36 11.84 2.00
N ALA A 97 -4.25 11.55 1.05
CA ALA A 97 -5.28 10.52 1.17
C ALA A 97 -4.87 9.28 0.37
N PHE A 98 -5.16 8.08 0.88
CA PHE A 98 -4.81 6.84 0.21
C PHE A 98 -5.76 5.69 0.54
N VAL A 99 -5.78 4.68 -0.32
CA VAL A 99 -6.43 3.38 -0.08
C VAL A 99 -5.36 2.33 0.14
N ALA A 100 -5.54 1.55 1.21
CA ALA A 100 -4.69 0.41 1.50
C ALA A 100 -5.51 -0.87 1.60
N VAL A 101 -4.92 -1.98 1.15
CA VAL A 101 -5.52 -3.32 1.17
C VAL A 101 -4.71 -4.26 2.04
N TRP A 102 -5.35 -5.28 2.57
CA TRP A 102 -4.72 -6.32 3.35
C TRP A 102 -4.59 -7.61 2.54
N GLU A 103 -3.34 -8.06 2.37
CA GLU A 103 -3.01 -9.35 1.79
C GLU A 103 -2.00 -10.07 2.70
N TYR A 104 -2.35 -11.27 3.16
CA TYR A 104 -1.55 -12.09 4.08
C TYR A 104 -1.22 -11.40 5.41
N ASP A 105 -0.01 -10.89 5.58
CA ASP A 105 0.50 -10.20 6.76
C ASP A 105 0.84 -8.72 6.47
N LEU A 106 0.55 -8.24 5.26
CA LEU A 106 0.95 -6.94 4.76
C LEU A 106 -0.25 -6.04 4.48
N CYS A 107 -0.05 -4.75 4.74
CA CYS A 107 -0.96 -3.69 4.32
C CYS A 107 -0.27 -2.89 3.20
N THR A 108 -0.83 -2.95 2.00
CA THR A 108 -0.26 -2.35 0.79
C THR A 108 -1.10 -1.16 0.35
N THR A 109 -0.45 -0.02 0.14
CA THR A 109 -1.11 1.17 -0.41
C THR A 109 -1.28 1.02 -1.91
N LEU A 110 -2.51 0.96 -2.41
CA LEU A 110 -2.79 0.82 -3.84
C LEU A 110 -2.80 2.14 -4.58
N GLN A 111 -3.42 3.14 -3.98
CA GLN A 111 -3.58 4.46 -4.57
C GLN A 111 -3.37 5.51 -3.49
N SER A 112 -2.71 6.61 -3.85
CA SER A 112 -2.44 7.73 -2.96
C SER A 112 -2.50 9.03 -3.75
N VAL A 113 -3.09 10.05 -3.15
CA VAL A 113 -3.22 11.40 -3.70
C VAL A 113 -2.73 12.40 -2.67
N SER A 114 -1.72 13.18 -3.04
CA SER A 114 -1.28 14.35 -2.26
C SER A 114 -1.96 15.62 -2.77
N PRO A 115 -2.22 16.61 -1.89
CA PRO A 115 -2.83 17.87 -2.27
C PRO A 115 -1.95 18.65 -3.26
N LEU A 116 -2.59 19.31 -4.24
CA LEU A 116 -1.89 20.00 -5.33
C LEU A 116 -1.01 21.17 -4.87
N ASN A 117 -1.41 21.88 -3.81
CA ASN A 117 -0.79 23.14 -3.39
C ASN A 117 -0.18 23.11 -1.98
N SER A 118 0.23 21.93 -1.49
CA SER A 118 0.86 21.83 -0.16
C SER A 118 2.32 21.43 -0.25
N GLN A 119 3.22 22.32 0.17
CA GLN A 119 4.64 22.00 0.35
C GLN A 119 4.90 21.17 1.62
N ARG A 120 3.89 20.95 2.47
CA ARG A 120 4.00 20.25 3.76
C ARG A 120 3.33 18.88 3.75
N ALA A 121 2.74 18.47 2.63
CA ALA A 121 2.09 17.18 2.53
C ALA A 121 3.11 16.05 2.68
N ILE A 122 2.75 15.08 3.51
CA ILE A 122 3.55 13.86 3.67
C ILE A 122 3.39 13.04 2.41
N VAL A 123 4.50 12.78 1.71
CA VAL A 123 4.49 11.92 0.54
C VAL A 123 4.30 10.47 0.98
N HIS A 124 3.20 9.87 0.59
CA HIS A 124 2.91 8.45 0.78
C HIS A 124 2.66 7.84 -0.60
N ARG A 125 3.47 6.87 -1.03
CA ARG A 125 3.47 6.40 -2.42
C ARG A 125 2.61 5.14 -2.61
N PRO A 126 1.90 5.00 -3.75
CA PRO A 126 1.41 3.69 -4.18
C PRO A 126 2.53 2.64 -4.15
N GLY A 127 2.19 1.42 -3.76
CA GLY A 127 3.15 0.33 -3.52
C GLY A 127 3.91 0.42 -2.19
N SER A 128 3.64 1.42 -1.33
CA SER A 128 4.19 1.41 0.04
C SER A 128 3.56 0.27 0.83
N VAL A 129 4.41 -0.55 1.44
CA VAL A 129 4.01 -1.73 2.21
C VAL A 129 4.49 -1.61 3.65
N HIS A 130 3.62 -1.95 4.59
CA HIS A 130 3.97 -2.11 6.00
C HIS A 130 3.28 -3.34 6.59
N GLY A 131 3.74 -3.79 7.77
CA GLY A 131 3.06 -4.87 8.50
C GLY A 131 1.62 -4.49 8.82
N MET A 132 0.72 -5.47 8.71
CA MET A 132 -0.70 -5.29 9.02
C MET A 132 -0.96 -4.89 10.48
N ASP A 133 -0.02 -5.22 11.36
CA ASP A 133 0.03 -4.87 12.78
C ASP A 133 0.41 -3.39 13.03
N VAL A 134 0.81 -2.65 12.00
CA VAL A 134 1.24 -1.24 12.09
C VAL A 134 0.22 -0.28 11.46
N GLY A 135 0.05 0.88 12.09
CA GLY A 135 -0.69 2.02 11.52
C GLY A 135 -2.21 1.90 11.60
N ALA A 136 -2.90 2.99 11.23
CA ALA A 136 -4.35 3.10 11.34
C ALA A 136 -5.11 2.26 10.30
N ALA A 137 -4.56 2.11 9.08
CA ALA A 137 -5.22 1.37 8.00
C ALA A 137 -5.49 -0.08 8.39
N GLY A 138 -4.49 -0.78 8.95
CA GLY A 138 -4.70 -2.14 9.43
C GLY A 138 -5.71 -2.22 10.59
N ILE A 139 -5.77 -1.20 11.47
CA ILE A 139 -6.71 -1.19 12.60
C ILE A 139 -8.13 -1.03 12.05
N ALA A 140 -8.31 -0.16 11.06
CA ALA A 140 -9.57 0.02 10.37
C ALA A 140 -10.00 -1.29 9.69
N ILE A 141 -9.12 -1.96 8.94
CA ILE A 141 -9.45 -3.25 8.31
C ILE A 141 -9.86 -4.30 9.35
N GLN A 142 -9.11 -4.41 10.46
CA GLN A 142 -9.45 -5.33 11.56
C GLN A 142 -10.83 -5.04 12.17
N SER A 143 -11.27 -3.77 12.17
CA SER A 143 -12.54 -3.38 12.81
C SER A 143 -13.79 -3.91 12.10
N HIS A 144 -13.66 -4.34 10.84
CA HIS A 144 -14.73 -5.07 10.15
C HIS A 144 -15.03 -6.42 10.80
N TYR A 145 -14.05 -7.03 11.45
CA TYR A 145 -14.16 -8.36 12.04
C TYR A 145 -14.36 -8.28 13.55
N SER A 146 -15.12 -9.22 14.10
CA SER A 146 -15.07 -9.50 15.54
C SER A 146 -13.74 -10.19 15.86
N LYS A 147 -13.37 -10.21 17.15
CA LYS A 147 -12.17 -10.91 17.60
C LYS A 147 -12.24 -12.39 17.24
N GLU A 148 -13.39 -13.02 17.45
CA GLU A 148 -13.62 -14.43 17.14
C GLU A 148 -13.52 -14.70 15.64
N GLN A 149 -14.07 -13.81 14.81
CA GLN A 149 -13.95 -13.91 13.35
C GLN A 149 -12.49 -13.79 12.90
N TRP A 150 -11.73 -12.88 13.51
CA TRP A 150 -10.32 -12.68 13.18
C TRP A 150 -9.45 -13.86 13.62
N GLU A 151 -9.64 -14.36 14.83
CA GLU A 151 -8.90 -15.51 15.38
C GLU A 151 -9.20 -16.82 14.63
N ALA A 152 -10.36 -16.90 13.96
CA ALA A 152 -10.70 -18.02 13.08
C ALA A 152 -10.03 -17.94 11.70
N MET A 153 -9.41 -16.82 11.33
CA MET A 153 -8.70 -16.67 10.06
C MET A 153 -7.30 -17.29 10.13
N ASP A 154 -6.81 -17.79 8.99
CA ASP A 154 -5.44 -18.24 8.84
C ASP A 154 -4.49 -17.04 8.68
N THR A 155 -4.29 -16.30 9.77
CA THR A 155 -3.37 -15.15 9.84
C THR A 155 -2.49 -15.20 11.08
N THR A 156 -1.23 -14.82 10.92
CA THR A 156 -0.26 -14.69 12.03
C THR A 156 -0.38 -13.34 12.74
N VAL A 157 -1.22 -12.43 12.24
CA VAL A 157 -1.38 -11.07 12.77
C VAL A 157 -2.38 -11.08 13.91
N ALA A 158 -1.98 -10.62 15.09
CA ALA A 158 -2.86 -10.55 16.26
C ALA A 158 -3.99 -9.52 16.07
N TYR A 159 -5.17 -9.83 16.61
CA TYR A 159 -6.27 -8.86 16.70
C TYR A 159 -5.92 -7.78 17.72
N ARG A 160 -6.02 -6.51 17.33
CA ARG A 160 -5.65 -5.39 18.21
C ARG A 160 -6.86 -4.87 18.97
N ASP A 161 -6.70 -4.55 20.26
CA ASP A 161 -7.75 -3.90 21.06
C ASP A 161 -8.24 -2.58 20.44
N ALA A 162 -7.35 -1.86 19.76
CA ALA A 162 -7.70 -0.65 19.01
C ALA A 162 -8.74 -0.91 17.90
N ALA A 163 -8.82 -2.13 17.35
CA ALA A 163 -9.82 -2.51 16.36
C ALA A 163 -11.22 -2.63 16.98
N VAL A 164 -11.32 -3.06 18.25
CA VAL A 164 -12.60 -3.07 19.00
C VAL A 164 -13.13 -1.64 19.13
N GLN A 165 -12.26 -0.71 19.52
CA GLN A 165 -12.65 0.70 19.63
C GLN A 165 -12.99 1.29 18.25
N ALA A 166 -12.21 0.97 17.23
CA ALA A 166 -12.46 1.44 15.87
C ALA A 166 -13.79 0.93 15.31
N ARG A 167 -14.21 -0.28 15.69
CA ARG A 167 -15.50 -0.86 15.30
C ARG A 167 -16.65 -0.05 15.88
N SER A 168 -16.54 0.38 17.14
CA SER A 168 -17.54 1.25 17.78
C SER A 168 -17.54 2.67 17.22
N ASN A 169 -16.37 3.23 16.95
CA ASN A 169 -16.22 4.64 16.55
C ASN A 169 -16.39 4.87 15.04
N GLY A 170 -16.27 3.81 14.24
CA GLY A 170 -16.27 3.87 12.79
C GLY A 170 -14.99 4.44 12.18
N TYR A 171 -13.90 4.56 12.95
CA TYR A 171 -12.59 4.98 12.47
C TYR A 171 -11.47 4.47 13.38
N ALA A 172 -10.28 4.37 12.82
CA ALA A 172 -9.05 4.07 13.51
C ALA A 172 -8.08 5.27 13.46
N THR A 173 -7.21 5.35 14.45
CA THR A 173 -6.16 6.37 14.53
C THR A 173 -4.83 5.72 14.90
N SER A 174 -3.74 6.29 14.40
CA SER A 174 -2.39 5.95 14.83
C SER A 174 -1.49 7.17 14.77
N GLU A 175 -0.57 7.30 15.72
CA GLU A 175 0.39 8.39 15.78
C GLU A 175 1.79 7.84 15.99
N ASN A 176 2.78 8.38 15.27
CA ASN A 176 4.18 8.00 15.40
C ASN A 176 4.46 6.49 15.20
N LYS A 177 3.55 5.76 14.53
CA LYS A 177 3.67 4.29 14.36
C LYS A 177 4.47 3.90 13.12
N VAL A 178 4.20 4.56 11.98
CA VAL A 178 4.94 4.32 10.72
C VAL A 178 6.02 5.39 10.54
N ILE A 179 5.67 6.66 10.80
CA ILE A 179 6.56 7.80 10.65
C ILE A 179 6.43 8.68 11.90
N LYS A 180 7.57 9.11 12.46
CA LYS A 180 7.60 10.02 13.61
C LYS A 180 7.06 11.41 13.21
N GLY A 181 6.23 12.01 14.06
CA GLY A 181 5.55 13.29 13.84
C GLY A 181 4.31 13.21 12.96
N VAL A 182 3.89 12.00 12.58
CA VAL A 182 2.78 11.77 11.64
C VAL A 182 1.62 11.09 12.34
N THR A 183 0.42 11.62 12.10
CA THR A 183 -0.85 11.01 12.45
C THR A 183 -1.48 10.42 11.20
N SER A 184 -2.08 9.24 11.35
CA SER A 184 -2.94 8.63 10.35
C SER A 184 -4.33 8.39 10.94
N LEU A 185 -5.35 8.76 10.17
CA LEU A 185 -6.75 8.42 10.42
C LEU A 185 -7.22 7.52 9.30
N ALA A 186 -7.93 6.45 9.63
CA ALA A 186 -8.40 5.49 8.66
C ALA A 186 -9.82 5.04 8.97
N VAL A 187 -10.59 4.75 7.93
CA VAL A 187 -11.92 4.16 8.02
C VAL A 187 -11.97 2.94 7.11
N PRO A 188 -12.75 1.91 7.47
CA PRO A 188 -12.77 0.69 6.69
C PRO A 188 -13.68 0.86 5.45
N ILE A 189 -13.37 0.18 4.35
CA ILE A 189 -14.16 0.19 3.11
C ILE A 189 -14.92 -1.13 3.03
N GLU A 190 -16.26 -1.06 2.96
CA GLU A 190 -17.10 -2.23 2.83
C GLU A 190 -17.08 -2.75 1.39
N GLN A 191 -16.50 -3.94 1.22
CA GLN A 191 -16.52 -4.69 -0.05
C GLN A 191 -16.67 -6.19 0.22
N PRO A 192 -17.91 -6.67 0.44
CA PRO A 192 -18.17 -8.06 0.84
C PRO A 192 -17.60 -9.06 -0.17
N GLY A 193 -16.83 -10.04 0.34
CA GLY A 193 -16.23 -11.09 -0.49
C GLY A 193 -15.02 -10.67 -1.33
N GLN A 194 -14.54 -9.43 -1.18
CA GLN A 194 -13.32 -8.92 -1.82
C GLN A 194 -12.21 -8.69 -0.79
N THR A 195 -11.01 -8.35 -1.27
CA THR A 195 -9.84 -8.07 -0.43
C THR A 195 -10.16 -6.97 0.58
N PRO A 196 -9.93 -7.13 1.88
CA PRO A 196 -10.28 -6.09 2.85
C PRO A 196 -9.47 -4.81 2.63
N ALA A 197 -10.12 -3.65 2.72
CA ALA A 197 -9.48 -2.35 2.47
C ALA A 197 -9.86 -1.27 3.48
N ALA A 198 -9.04 -0.24 3.55
CA ALA A 198 -9.29 0.97 4.30
C ALA A 198 -8.94 2.22 3.48
N LEU A 199 -9.72 3.27 3.71
CA LEU A 199 -9.47 4.62 3.26
C LEU A 199 -8.80 5.39 4.40
N ALA A 200 -7.69 6.06 4.12
CA ALA A 200 -6.93 6.75 5.14
C ALA A 200 -6.41 8.12 4.68
N VAL A 201 -6.11 8.98 5.64
CA VAL A 201 -5.29 10.17 5.44
C VAL A 201 -4.09 10.16 6.37
N VAL A 202 -3.02 10.84 5.95
CA VAL A 202 -1.84 11.14 6.77
C VAL A 202 -1.52 12.62 6.74
N PHE A 203 -1.15 13.13 7.91
CA PHE A 203 -0.81 14.53 8.13
C PHE A 203 0.17 14.69 9.30
N ALA A 204 0.86 15.83 9.35
CA ALA A 204 1.73 16.15 10.48
C ALA A 204 0.87 16.40 11.73
N THR A 205 1.17 15.73 12.84
CA THR A 205 0.31 15.76 14.04
C THR A 205 0.03 17.19 14.53
N SER A 206 1.00 18.10 14.38
CA SER A 206 0.91 19.49 14.83
C SER A 206 0.05 20.41 13.96
N THR A 207 -0.49 19.94 12.83
CA THR A 207 -1.21 20.81 11.88
C THR A 207 -2.73 20.73 12.00
N VAL A 208 -3.27 19.91 12.92
CA VAL A 208 -4.71 19.65 13.05
C VAL A 208 -5.13 19.76 14.50
N ASP A 209 -5.90 20.81 14.81
CA ASP A 209 -6.43 21.06 16.15
C ASP A 209 -7.66 20.18 16.47
N SER A 210 -8.50 19.92 15.47
CA SER A 210 -9.69 19.06 15.59
C SER A 210 -9.71 18.00 14.49
N ARG A 211 -9.85 16.73 14.90
CA ARG A 211 -9.87 15.57 14.01
C ARG A 211 -11.27 15.21 13.53
N GLU A 212 -12.31 15.72 14.20
CA GLU A 212 -13.69 15.34 13.92
C GLU A 212 -14.12 15.62 12.47
N PRO A 213 -13.83 16.80 11.87
CA PRO A 213 -14.19 17.06 10.48
C PRO A 213 -13.50 16.11 9.49
N VAL A 214 -12.25 15.73 9.80
CA VAL A 214 -11.44 14.79 8.99
C VAL A 214 -12.06 13.39 9.03
N ILE A 215 -12.46 12.95 10.23
CA ILE A 215 -13.10 11.65 10.44
C ILE A 215 -14.43 11.56 9.70
N GLU A 216 -15.27 12.59 9.79
CA GLU A 216 -16.58 12.60 9.12
C GLU A 216 -16.43 12.64 7.59
N ALA A 217 -15.48 13.42 7.06
CA ALA A 217 -15.16 13.43 5.63
C ALA A 217 -14.70 12.03 5.16
N LEU A 218 -13.82 11.38 5.91
CA LEU A 218 -13.36 10.01 5.63
C LEU A 218 -14.53 9.01 5.60
N LYS A 219 -15.39 9.00 6.63
CA LYS A 219 -16.54 8.09 6.70
C LYS A 219 -17.50 8.29 5.51
N LEU A 220 -17.78 9.54 5.15
CA LEU A 220 -18.64 9.86 4.00
C LEU A 220 -18.04 9.37 2.68
N ALA A 221 -16.74 9.59 2.48
CA ALA A 221 -16.01 9.11 1.31
C ALA A 221 -16.01 7.58 1.23
N ALA A 222 -15.70 6.87 2.32
CA ALA A 222 -15.70 5.41 2.36
C ALA A 222 -17.08 4.82 2.04
N ARG A 223 -18.17 5.43 2.53
CA ARG A 223 -19.55 5.03 2.17
C ARG A 223 -19.86 5.27 0.68
N ARG A 224 -19.29 6.30 0.04
CA ARG A 224 -19.45 6.53 -1.40
C ARG A 224 -18.68 5.49 -2.21
N ILE A 225 -17.45 5.16 -1.80
CA ILE A 225 -16.65 4.09 -2.41
C ILE A 225 -17.39 2.77 -2.30
N SER A 226 -17.80 2.37 -1.09
CA SER A 226 -18.49 1.10 -0.84
C SER A 226 -19.78 0.97 -1.67
N ARG A 227 -20.55 2.06 -1.83
CA ARG A 227 -21.74 2.06 -2.69
C ARG A 227 -21.44 1.89 -4.17
N LYS A 228 -20.31 2.40 -4.67
CA LYS A 228 -19.89 2.19 -6.06
C LYS A 228 -19.43 0.75 -6.32
N LEU A 229 -18.97 0.06 -5.28
CA LEU A 229 -18.52 -1.35 -5.37
C LEU A 229 -19.66 -2.36 -5.24
N ALA A 230 -20.80 -1.94 -4.67
CA ALA A 230 -21.98 -2.79 -4.48
C ALA A 230 -22.97 -2.79 -5.66
N GLY A 231 -22.72 -1.97 -6.70
CA GLY A 231 -23.56 -1.83 -7.89
C GLY A 231 -22.87 -2.33 -9.15
#